data_AF-A0A1F9ERD6-F1
#
_entry.id   AF-A0A1F9ERD6-F1
#
_cell.length_a   1.000
_cell.length_b   1.000
_cell.length_c   1.000
_cell.angle_alpha   90.00
_cell.angle_beta   90.00
_cell.angle_gamma   90.00
#
_symmetry.space_group_name_H-M   'P 1'
#
loop_
_entity.id
_entity.type
_entity.pdbx_description
1 polymer ?
#
loop_
_entity_poly.entity_id
_entity_poly.type
_entity_poly.pdbx_seq_one_letter_code
_entity_poly.pdbx_strand_id
1 'polypeptide(L)'
;MAAAPPPLDDARLIAGELPDGTPAAALLRTRCAVCHTTDYVTQQRLTAAQWDKTLAKMEKWGATLSAEERGQLAGYLSSTWRADLPERAPVVVPPPAGALGNAP
;
A
#
# COMPACT_ATOMS: atom_id res chain seq x y z
N MET A 1 3.89 25.38 8.56
CA MET A 1 4.29 24.04 9.05
C MET A 1 3.10 23.12 8.82
N ALA A 2 3.20 22.15 7.90
CA ALA A 2 2.14 21.16 7.76
C ALA A 2 2.20 20.24 8.98
N ALA A 3 1.12 20.18 9.75
CA ALA A 3 1.00 19.22 10.85
C ALA A 3 1.16 17.81 10.27
N ALA A 4 1.97 16.98 10.92
CA ALA A 4 1.98 15.56 10.61
C ALA A 4 0.54 15.03 10.73
N PRO A 5 0.06 14.21 9.78
CA PRO A 5 -1.25 13.58 9.92
C PRO A 5 -1.31 12.85 11.27
N PRO A 6 -2.48 12.79 11.92
CA PRO A 6 -2.64 12.06 13.18
C PRO A 6 -2.07 10.64 13.02
N PRO A 7 -1.51 10.04 14.09
CA PRO A 7 -1.02 8.68 14.04
C PRO A 7 -2.13 7.81 13.49
N LEU A 8 -1.85 7.22 12.34
CA LEU A 8 -2.77 6.35 11.64
C LEU A 8 -3.06 5.19 12.58
N ASP A 9 -4.32 4.82 12.68
CA ASP A 9 -4.72 3.63 13.41
C ASP A 9 -4.12 2.41 12.69
N ASP A 10 -3.05 1.86 13.27
CA ASP A 10 -2.32 0.73 12.73
C ASP A 10 -3.25 -0.40 12.27
N ALA A 11 -4.35 -0.64 12.99
CA ALA A 11 -5.37 -1.63 12.64
C ALA A 11 -5.97 -1.39 11.24
N ARG A 12 -6.30 -0.15 10.86
CA ARG A 12 -6.86 0.16 9.53
C ARG A 12 -5.79 0.10 8.45
N LEU A 13 -4.55 0.50 8.75
CA LEU A 13 -3.43 0.32 7.83
C LEU A 13 -3.14 -1.15 7.55
N ILE A 14 -3.22 -1.98 8.58
CA ILE A 14 -3.09 -3.44 8.46
C ILE A 14 -4.24 -4.00 7.62
N ALA A 15 -5.47 -3.54 7.85
CA ALA A 15 -6.65 -3.91 7.07
C ALA A 15 -6.59 -3.44 5.61
N GLY A 16 -5.72 -2.47 5.31
CA GLY A 16 -5.43 -2.01 3.96
C GLY A 16 -6.05 -0.70 3.56
N GLU A 17 -6.53 0.05 4.53
CA GLU A 17 -7.07 1.37 4.29
C GLU A 17 -5.95 2.32 3.89
N LEU A 18 -6.25 3.15 2.88
CA LEU A 18 -5.38 4.22 2.45
C LEU A 18 -5.63 5.46 3.32
N PRO A 19 -4.59 6.09 3.88
CA PRO A 19 -4.73 7.32 4.67
C PRO A 19 -5.08 8.52 3.79
N ASP A 20 -6.36 8.67 3.50
CA ASP A 20 -6.85 9.69 2.58
C ASP A 20 -6.75 11.10 3.16
N GLY A 21 -6.84 12.10 2.28
CA GLY A 21 -6.79 13.51 2.67
C GLY A 21 -5.39 14.11 2.82
N THR A 22 -4.32 13.35 2.53
CA THR A 22 -2.95 13.89 2.47
C THR A 22 -2.47 14.09 1.03
N PRO A 23 -1.58 15.08 0.76
CA PRO A 23 -0.97 15.24 -0.57
C PRO A 23 -0.22 13.98 -1.04
N ALA A 24 0.45 13.27 -0.12
CA ALA A 24 1.16 12.05 -0.45
C ALA A 24 0.21 10.89 -0.85
N ALA A 25 -0.93 10.75 -0.17
CA ALA A 25 -1.95 9.79 -0.56
C ALA A 25 -2.61 10.15 -1.92
N ALA A 26 -2.77 11.44 -2.21
CA ALA A 26 -3.24 11.89 -3.52
C ALA A 26 -2.22 11.57 -4.62
N LEU A 27 -0.93 11.86 -4.37
CA LEU A 27 0.16 11.53 -5.28
C LEU A 27 0.23 10.02 -5.57
N LEU A 28 0.15 9.20 -4.53
CA LEU A 28 0.12 7.74 -4.65
C LEU A 28 -1.02 7.27 -5.55
N ARG A 29 -2.24 7.77 -5.34
CA ARG A 29 -3.39 7.44 -6.21
C ARG A 29 -3.12 7.82 -7.65
N THR A 30 -2.70 9.06 -7.89
CA THR A 30 -2.49 9.61 -9.23
C THR A 30 -1.41 8.83 -9.99
N ARG A 31 -0.35 8.39 -9.32
CA ARG A 31 0.81 7.75 -9.96
C ARG A 31 0.72 6.23 -10.02
N CYS A 32 0.15 5.59 -9.00
CA CYS A 32 0.23 4.13 -8.83
C CYS A 32 -1.07 3.41 -9.18
N ALA A 33 -2.24 4.07 -9.09
CA ALA A 33 -3.52 3.43 -9.38
C ALA A 33 -3.86 3.36 -10.89
N VAL A 34 -2.93 3.76 -11.76
CA VAL A 34 -3.11 3.77 -13.22
C VAL A 34 -3.04 2.36 -13.82
N CYS A 35 -2.27 1.45 -13.20
CA CYS A 35 -2.02 0.11 -13.74
C CYS A 35 -2.60 -1.02 -12.88
N HIS A 36 -2.75 -0.82 -11.57
CA HIS A 36 -3.27 -1.80 -10.63
C HIS A 36 -3.91 -1.10 -9.43
N THR A 37 -4.66 -1.83 -8.59
CA THR A 37 -5.23 -1.27 -7.36
C THR A 37 -4.12 -0.90 -6.37
N THR A 38 -4.45 -0.07 -5.38
CA THR A 38 -3.52 0.28 -4.29
C THR A 38 -3.30 -0.86 -3.31
N ASP A 39 -3.98 -2.00 -3.46
CA ASP A 39 -3.84 -3.17 -2.58
C ASP A 39 -2.41 -3.70 -2.56
N TYR A 40 -1.74 -3.71 -3.72
CA TYR A 40 -0.33 -4.09 -3.80
C TYR A 40 0.57 -3.24 -2.93
N VAL A 41 0.19 -1.97 -2.69
CA VAL A 41 0.93 -1.06 -1.84
C VAL A 41 0.62 -1.33 -0.37
N THR A 42 -0.67 -1.43 -0.04
CA THR A 42 -1.14 -1.52 1.35
C THR A 42 -0.84 -2.89 1.99
N GLN A 43 -0.50 -3.90 1.20
CA GLN A 43 -0.05 -5.23 1.68
C GLN A 43 1.42 -5.25 2.11
N GLN A 44 2.24 -4.28 1.68
CA GLN A 44 3.69 -4.34 1.91
C GLN A 44 4.09 -3.92 3.32
N ARG A 45 5.22 -4.44 3.82
CA ARG A 45 5.90 -4.01 5.04
C ARG A 45 7.37 -3.82 4.73
N LEU A 46 7.73 -2.63 4.23
CA LEU A 46 9.03 -2.38 3.63
C LEU A 46 9.71 -1.15 4.23
N THR A 47 11.03 -1.23 4.35
CA THR A 47 11.88 -0.09 4.69
C THR A 47 11.90 0.94 3.55
N ALA A 48 12.32 2.18 3.84
CA ALA A 48 12.47 3.22 2.82
C ALA A 48 13.35 2.79 1.64
N ALA A 49 14.46 2.08 1.91
CA ALA A 49 15.35 1.58 0.87
C ALA A 49 14.72 0.49 0.01
N GLN A 50 13.85 -0.36 0.58
CA GLN A 50 13.10 -1.35 -0.18
C GLN A 50 11.99 -0.69 -1.01
N TRP A 51 11.30 0.31 -0.46
CA TRP A 51 10.31 1.10 -1.21
C TRP A 51 10.94 1.83 -2.39
N ASP A 52 12.12 2.43 -2.21
CA ASP A 52 12.83 3.07 -3.30
C ASP A 52 13.13 2.09 -4.45
N LYS A 53 13.55 0.86 -4.13
CA LYS A 53 13.72 -0.21 -5.13
C LYS A 53 12.40 -0.59 -5.81
N THR A 54 11.30 -0.65 -5.07
CA THR A 54 9.96 -0.90 -5.63
C THR A 54 9.54 0.23 -6.58
N LEU A 55 9.75 1.49 -6.21
CA LEU A 55 9.44 2.63 -7.08
C LEU A 55 10.29 2.62 -8.36
N ALA A 56 11.58 2.28 -8.28
CA ALA A 56 12.43 2.07 -9.47
C ALA A 56 11.88 0.97 -10.39
N LYS A 57 11.36 -0.11 -9.79
CA LYS A 57 10.75 -1.19 -10.54
C LYS A 57 9.48 -0.72 -11.25
N MET A 58 8.66 0.12 -10.60
CA MET A 58 7.45 0.67 -11.22
C MET A 58 7.80 1.63 -12.36
N GLU A 59 8.85 2.45 -12.23
CA GLU A 59 9.33 3.31 -13.32
C GLU A 59 9.77 2.49 -14.53
N LYS A 60 10.48 1.38 -14.31
CA LYS A 60 10.83 0.43 -15.38
C LYS A 60 9.61 -0.22 -16.04
N TRP A 61 8.48 -0.24 -15.36
CA TRP A 61 7.19 -0.74 -15.87
C TRP A 61 6.30 0.37 -16.43
N GLY A 62 6.79 1.61 -16.51
CA GLY A 62 6.10 2.73 -17.16
C GLY A 62 5.46 3.72 -16.19
N ALA A 63 5.67 3.60 -14.88
CA ALA A 63 5.25 4.65 -13.95
C ALA A 63 6.09 5.92 -14.17
N THR A 64 5.43 7.06 -14.34
CA THR A 64 6.11 8.35 -14.48
C THR A 64 6.17 9.03 -13.12
N LEU A 65 7.36 9.05 -12.50
CA LEU A 65 7.65 9.73 -11.24
C LEU A 65 8.83 10.68 -11.42
N SER A 66 8.73 11.89 -10.86
CA SER A 66 9.91 12.74 -10.70
C SER A 66 10.79 12.24 -9.55
N ALA A 67 12.06 12.66 -9.50
CA ALA A 67 12.94 12.32 -8.39
C ALA A 67 12.41 12.82 -7.04
N GLU A 68 11.74 13.98 -7.03
CA GLU A 68 11.11 14.55 -5.84
C GLU A 68 9.88 13.72 -5.41
N GLU A 69 9.00 13.37 -6.35
CA GLU A 69 7.82 12.53 -6.07
C GLU A 69 8.23 11.15 -5.57
N ARG A 70 9.29 10.58 -6.13
CA ARG A 70 9.86 9.30 -5.68
C ARG A 70 10.36 9.39 -4.24
N GLY A 71 11.08 10.45 -3.87
CA GLY A 71 11.53 10.68 -2.51
C GLY A 71 10.37 10.84 -1.53
N GLN A 72 9.37 11.66 -1.89
CA GLN A 72 8.15 11.84 -1.10
C GLN A 72 7.40 10.52 -0.90
N LEU A 73 7.20 9.74 -1.96
CA LEU A 73 6.53 8.44 -1.89
C LEU A 73 7.33 7.46 -1.05
N ALA A 74 8.64 7.33 -1.23
CA ALA A 74 9.46 6.41 -0.44
C ALA A 74 9.35 6.69 1.08
N GLY A 75 9.40 7.96 1.47
CA GLY A 75 9.22 8.39 2.86
C GLY A 75 7.80 8.14 3.38
N TYR A 76 6.78 8.52 2.62
CA TYR A 76 5.38 8.30 2.98
C TYR A 76 5.04 6.81 3.13
N LEU A 77 5.44 5.98 2.16
CA LEU A 77 5.15 4.54 2.14
C LEU A 77 5.80 3.81 3.31
N SER A 78 7.07 4.13 3.61
CA SER A 78 7.83 3.50 4.70
C SER A 78 7.42 3.97 6.10
N SER A 79 6.85 5.17 6.22
CA SER A 79 6.31 5.67 7.50
C SER A 79 4.87 5.19 7.74
N THR A 80 4.10 4.96 6.67
CA THR A 80 2.72 4.48 6.71
C THR A 80 2.66 2.96 6.88
N TRP A 81 3.21 2.19 5.93
CA TRP A 81 3.30 0.72 6.04
C TRP A 81 4.72 0.30 6.41
N ARG A 82 5.08 0.69 7.63
CA ARG A 82 6.36 0.44 8.26
C ARG A 82 6.72 -1.04 8.31
N ALA A 83 8.02 -1.33 8.25
CA ALA A 83 8.54 -2.70 8.22
C ALA A 83 8.29 -3.49 9.53
N ASP A 84 8.00 -2.80 10.64
CA ASP A 84 7.69 -3.36 11.94
C ASP A 84 6.19 -3.63 12.18
N LEU A 85 5.30 -3.20 11.27
CA LEU A 85 3.89 -3.60 11.35
C LEU A 85 3.73 -5.07 10.95
N PRO A 86 2.77 -5.79 11.55
CA PRO A 86 2.46 -7.14 11.14
C PRO A 86 1.99 -7.16 9.68
N GLU A 87 2.30 -8.25 8.99
CA GLU A 87 1.79 -8.50 7.65
C GLU A 87 0.26 -8.51 7.65
N ARG A 88 -0.35 -8.13 6.52
CA ARG A 88 -1.81 -8.21 6.40
C ARG A 88 -2.22 -9.68 6.50
N ALA A 89 -3.17 -9.97 7.39
CA ALA A 89 -3.78 -11.29 7.46
C ALA A 89 -4.46 -11.64 6.11
N PRO A 90 -4.30 -12.86 5.59
CA PRO A 90 -4.96 -13.26 4.36
C PRO A 90 -6.48 -13.15 4.52
N VAL A 91 -7.15 -12.62 3.50
CA VAL A 91 -8.61 -12.63 3.45
C VAL A 91 -9.06 -14.06 3.20
N VAL A 92 -9.56 -14.72 4.25
CA VAL A 92 -10.16 -16.04 4.14
C VAL A 92 -11.58 -15.86 3.60
N VAL A 93 -11.78 -16.17 2.32
CA VAL A 93 -13.11 -16.21 1.72
C VAL A 93 -13.77 -17.52 2.17
N PRO A 94 -14.88 -17.49 2.94
CA PRO A 94 -15.56 -18.72 3.33
C PRO A 94 -16.09 -19.44 2.08
N PRO A 95 -16.16 -20.79 2.09
CA PRO A 95 -16.76 -21.52 0.98
C PRO A 95 -18.21 -21.03 0.75
N PRO A 96 -18.67 -20.96 -0.50
CA PRO A 96 -20.05 -20.57 -0.78
C PRO A 96 -20.99 -21.53 -0.06
N ALA A 97 -21.97 -20.97 0.66
CA ALA A 97 -23.00 -21.75 1.33
C ALA A 97 -23.78 -22.55 0.27
N GLY A 98 -23.53 -23.86 0.20
CA GLY A 98 -24.13 -24.74 -0.81
C GLY A 98 -23.16 -25.70 -1.51
N ALA A 99 -21.85 -25.63 -1.26
CA ALA A 99 -20.90 -26.65 -1.72
C ALA A 99 -21.00 -27.96 -0.89
N LEU A 100 -22.19 -28.56 -0.83
CA LEU A 100 -22.36 -29.97 -0.50
C LEU A 100 -22.39 -30.74 -1.81
N GLY A 101 -21.24 -31.27 -2.21
CA GLY A 101 -21.08 -32.04 -3.45
C GLY A 101 -20.35 -33.36 -3.19
N ASN A 102 -21.15 -34.41 -2.95
CA ASN A 102 -20.90 -35.84 -3.14
C ASN A 102 -19.54 -36.41 -2.69
N ALA A 103 -19.53 -37.01 -1.49
CA ALA A 103 -18.59 -38.09 -1.16
C ALA A 103 -19.05 -39.39 -1.86
N PRO A 104 -18.11 -40.27 -2.28
CA PRO A 104 -18.43 -41.50 -3.02
C PRO A 104 -19.29 -42.49 -2.23
#